data_AF-A0A967GTN8-F1
#
_entry.id   AF-A0A967GTN8-F1
#
_cell.length_a   1.000
_cell.length_b   1.000
_cell.length_c   1.000
_cell.angle_alpha   90.00
_cell.angle_beta   90.00
_cell.angle_gamma   90.00
#
_symmetry.space_group_name_H-M   'P 1'
#
loop_
_entity.id
_entity.type
_entity.pdbx_description
1 polymer ?
#
loop_
_entity_poly.entity_id
_entity_poly.type
_entity_poly.pdbx_seq_one_letter_code
_entity_poly.pdbx_strand_id
1 'polypeptide(L)' 'AAVGSSRNEAADLTNPAATLPDRISALERHAIEEALAATGGNQTRAAQRLGISERTLRYKLAKHRDARKPT' A
#
# COMPACT_ATOMS: atom_id res chain seq x y z
N ALA A 1 19.80 5.92 -2.77
CA ALA A 1 19.19 4.73 -3.37
C ALA A 1 17.75 4.59 -2.86
N ALA A 2 16.76 5.05 -3.63
CA ALA A 2 15.33 4.73 -3.50
C ALA A 2 14.56 5.48 -4.59
N VAL A 3 14.76 5.10 -5.86
CA VAL A 3 13.93 5.54 -6.98
C VAL A 3 13.51 4.28 -7.70
N GLY A 4 12.36 3.73 -7.33
CA GLY A 4 11.91 2.45 -7.85
C GLY A 4 10.46 2.15 -7.48
N SER A 5 9.52 2.99 -7.95
CA SER A 5 8.12 2.60 -8.15
C SER A 5 7.25 3.67 -8.81
N SER A 6 7.71 4.92 -8.92
CA SER A 6 6.89 6.08 -9.33
C SER A 6 6.39 6.13 -10.79
N ARG A 7 6.39 5.02 -11.52
CA ARG A 7 5.99 4.99 -12.94
C ARG A 7 4.63 4.33 -13.21
N ASN A 8 3.96 3.75 -12.20
CA ASN A 8 2.70 3.01 -12.40
C ASN A 8 1.56 3.30 -11.40
N GLU A 9 1.71 4.28 -10.48
CA GLU A 9 0.75 4.53 -9.37
C GLU A 9 -0.56 5.18 -9.84
N ALA A 10 -0.48 6.19 -10.71
CA ALA A 10 -1.68 6.84 -11.26
C ALA A 10 -2.45 5.92 -12.21
N ALA A 11 -1.76 5.03 -12.93
CA ALA A 11 -2.36 4.14 -13.92
C ALA A 11 -3.35 3.16 -13.28
N ASP A 12 -3.05 2.65 -12.07
CA ASP A 12 -3.88 1.64 -11.41
C ASP A 12 -5.22 2.22 -10.89
N LEU A 13 -5.21 3.46 -10.42
CA LEU A 13 -6.42 4.15 -9.92
C LEU A 13 -7.39 4.52 -11.06
N THR A 14 -6.86 4.88 -12.23
CA THR A 14 -7.65 5.30 -13.40
C THR A 14 -7.87 4.19 -14.43
N ASN A 15 -7.36 2.97 -14.20
CA ASN A 15 -7.54 1.87 -15.14
C ASN A 15 -9.03 1.54 -15.31
N PRO A 16 -9.64 1.79 -16.49
CA PRO A 16 -11.06 1.55 -16.70
C PRO A 16 -11.44 0.08 -16.59
N ALA A 17 -10.48 -0.84 -16.74
CA ALA A 17 -10.70 -2.29 -16.60
C ALA A 17 -10.58 -2.79 -15.14
N ALA A 18 -10.10 -1.96 -14.21
CA ALA A 18 -9.92 -2.36 -12.81
C ALA A 18 -11.26 -2.36 -12.07
N THR A 19 -11.53 -3.42 -11.33
CA THR A 19 -12.73 -3.55 -10.49
C THR A 19 -12.63 -2.60 -9.28
N LEU A 20 -13.75 -2.34 -8.61
CA LEU A 20 -13.74 -1.54 -7.38
C LEU A 20 -12.80 -2.12 -6.30
N PRO A 21 -12.78 -3.45 -6.04
CA PRO A 21 -11.79 -4.06 -5.15
C PRO A 21 -10.33 -3.79 -5.54
N ASP A 22 -10.00 -3.80 -6.83
CA ASP A 22 -8.64 -3.56 -7.31
C ASP A 22 -8.20 -2.12 -7.00
N ARG A 23 -9.08 -1.16 -7.31
CA ARG A 23 -8.84 0.27 -7.05
C ARG A 23 -8.69 0.56 -5.55
N ILE A 24 -9.50 -0.08 -4.71
CA ILE A 24 -9.36 0.03 -3.25
C ILE A 24 -8.01 -0.56 -2.82
N SER A 25 -7.62 -1.73 -3.34
CA SER A 25 -6.33 -2.35 -3.02
C SER A 25 -5.14 -1.48 -3.42
N ALA A 26 -5.22 -0.82 -4.59
CA ALA A 26 -4.21 0.12 -5.06
C ALA A 26 -4.08 1.34 -4.13
N LEU A 27 -5.22 1.94 -3.76
CA LEU A 27 -5.27 3.09 -2.86
C LEU A 27 -4.77 2.74 -1.45
N GLU A 28 -5.18 1.58 -0.93
CA GLU A 28 -4.69 1.07 0.36
C GLU A 28 -3.19 0.88 0.36
N ARG A 29 -2.64 0.27 -0.70
CA ARG A 29 -1.21 0.05 -0.85
C ARG A 29 -0.44 1.37 -0.88
N HIS A 30 -0.90 2.34 -1.66
CA HIS A 30 -0.29 3.65 -1.75
C HIS A 30 -0.24 4.35 -0.39
N ALA A 31 -1.38 4.41 0.32
CA ALA A 31 -1.45 5.03 1.63
C ALA A 31 -0.49 4.37 2.65
N ILE A 32 -0.36 3.04 2.61
CA ILE A 32 0.56 2.30 3.47
C ILE A 32 2.02 2.62 3.15
N GLU A 33 2.38 2.64 1.86
CA GLU A 33 3.74 2.95 1.41
C GLU A 33 4.15 4.39 1.79
N GLU A 34 3.26 5.36 1.59
CA GLU A 34 3.48 6.75 2.01
C GLU A 34 3.64 6.88 3.53
N ALA A 35 2.78 6.23 4.31
CA ALA A 35 2.85 6.28 5.76
C ALA A 35 4.15 5.66 6.29
N LEU A 36 4.62 4.55 5.69
CA LEU A 36 5.89 3.93 6.02
C LEU A 36 7.08 4.81 5.62
N ALA A 37 7.05 5.41 4.44
CA ALA A 37 8.10 6.34 4.01
C ALA A 37 8.20 7.54 4.97
N ALA A 38 7.06 8.14 5.33
CA ALA A 38 6.98 9.28 6.25
C ALA A 38 7.42 8.97 7.69
N THR A 39 7.49 7.69 8.08
CA THR A 39 7.92 7.25 9.41
C THR A 39 9.26 6.54 9.42
N GLY A 40 9.97 6.49 8.27
CA GLY A 40 11.22 5.76 8.14
C GLY A 40 11.07 4.24 8.36
N GLY A 41 9.92 3.68 7.97
CA GLY A 41 9.61 2.25 8.08
C GLY A 41 9.08 1.81 9.44
N ASN A 42 8.87 2.73 10.39
CA ASN A 42 8.28 2.39 11.69
C ASN A 42 6.78 2.05 11.54
N GLN A 43 6.44 0.76 11.61
CA GLN A 43 5.08 0.26 11.40
C GLN A 43 4.09 0.76 12.46
N THR A 44 4.48 0.84 13.73
CA THR A 44 3.60 1.35 14.79
C THR A 44 3.23 2.82 14.54
N ARG A 45 4.21 3.66 14.17
CA ARG A 45 3.96 5.07 13.82
C ARG A 45 3.19 5.22 12.51
N ALA A 46 3.42 4.35 11.53
CA ALA A 46 2.68 4.37 10.27
C ALA A 46 1.20 4.02 10.50
N ALA A 47 0.92 3.01 11.32
CA ALA A 47 -0.44 2.62 11.69
C ALA A 47 -1.18 3.75 12.41
N GLN A 48 -0.51 4.44 13.34
CA GLN A 48 -1.05 5.62 14.01
C GLN A 48 -1.39 6.74 13.02
N ARG A 49 -0.51 7.02 12.05
CA ARG A 49 -0.76 8.02 10.99
C ARG A 49 -1.95 7.66 10.11
N LEU A 50 -2.13 6.38 9.83
CA LEU A 50 -3.25 5.87 9.03
C LEU A 50 -4.56 5.75 9.85
N GLY A 51 -4.54 5.99 11.16
CA GLY A 51 -5.71 5.85 12.01
C GLY A 51 -6.18 4.41 12.20
N ILE A 52 -5.28 3.42 12.07
CA ILE A 52 -5.59 1.99 12.23
C ILE A 52 -4.71 1.33 13.31
N SER A 53 -5.12 0.15 13.76
CA SER A 53 -4.27 -0.64 14.65
C SER A 53 -3.02 -1.16 13.94
N GLU A 54 -1.90 -1.33 14.66
CA GLU A 54 -0.68 -1.93 14.12
C GLU A 54 -0.95 -3.35 13.58
N ARG A 55 -1.81 -4.11 14.26
CA ARG A 55 -2.27 -5.43 13.81
C ARG A 55 -2.92 -5.35 12.43
N THR A 56 -3.80 -4.38 12.20
CA THR A 56 -4.45 -4.15 10.90
C THR A 56 -3.42 -3.81 9.83
N LEU A 57 -2.47 -2.93 10.11
CA LEU A 57 -1.38 -2.60 9.17
C LEU A 57 -0.59 -3.86 8.79
N ARG A 58 -0.21 -4.68 9.77
CA ARG A 58 0.55 -5.91 9.56
C ARG A 58 -0.19 -6.90 8.66
N TYR A 59 -1.51 -7.04 8.84
CA TYR A 59 -2.33 -7.88 7.97
C TYR A 59 -2.40 -7.36 6.54
N LYS A 60 -2.58 -6.06 6.35
CA LYS A 60 -2.58 -5.45 5.01
C LYS A 60 -1.23 -5.65 4.31
N LEU A 61 -0.12 -5.46 5.04
CA LEU A 61 1.23 -5.71 4.51
C LEU A 61 1.43 -7.18 4.09
N ALA A 62 0.97 -8.14 4.89
CA ALA A 62 1.02 -9.55 4.52
C ALA A 62 0.21 -9.83 3.24
N LYS A 63 -1.04 -9.37 3.20
CA LYS A 63 -1.94 -9.51 2.04
C LYS A 63 -1.30 -8.96 0.76
N HIS A 64 -0.69 -7.78 0.79
CA HIS A 64 -0.06 -7.17 -0.39
C HIS A 64 1.25 -7.86 -0.79
N ARG A 65 1.99 -8.46 0.15
CA ARG A 65 3.18 -9.27 -0.18
C ARG A 65 2.80 -10.55 -0.93
N ASP A 66 1.74 -11.22 -0.47
CA ASP A 66 1.28 -12.47 -1.07
C ASP A 66 0.64 -12.23 -2.44
N ALA A 67 -0.15 -11.15 -2.57
CA ALA A 67 -0.73 -10.73 -3.86
C ALA A 67 0.32 -10.32 -4.92
N ARG A 68 1.58 -10.02 -4.52
CA ARG A 68 2.66 -9.66 -5.45
C ARG A 68 3.41 -10.88 -6.02
N LYS A 69 3.17 -12.10 -5.51
CA LYS A 69 3.74 -13.32 -6.10
C LYS A 69 2.78 -13.84 -7.18
N PRO A 70 3.10 -13.71 -8.48
CA PRO A 70 2.46 -14.53 -9.49
C PRO A 70 2.98 -15.96 -9.29
N THR A 71 2.11 -16.88 -8.88
CA THR A 71 2.36 -18.33 -9.01
C THR A 71 2.10 -18.77 -10.42
#